data_AF-A0A2S9FKS5-F1
#
_entry.id   AF-A0A2S9FKS5-F1
#
_cell.length_a   1.000
_cell.length_b   1.000
_cell.length_c   1.000
_cell.angle_alpha   90.00
_cell.angle_beta   90.00
_cell.angle_gamma   90.00
#
_symmetry.space_group_name_H-M   'P 1'
#
loop_
_entity.id
_entity.type
_entity.pdbx_description
1 polymer ?
#
loop_
_entity_poly.entity_id
_entity_poly.type
_entity_poly.pdbx_seq_one_letter_code
_entity_poly.pdbx_strand_id
1 'polypeptide(L)' 'MTLGLRYAARSDRGLVRANNEDSVYAGARLLALADGMGGHAAGEVASQLVIAALAHLDDDEPGG' A
#
# COMPACT_ATOMS: atom_id res chain seq x y z
N MET A 1 -6.34 -24.10 -15.78
CA MET A 1 -6.63 -22.67 -15.92
C MET A 1 -5.89 -21.95 -14.81
N THR A 2 -5.03 -20.99 -15.13
CA THR A 2 -4.34 -20.15 -14.14
C THR A 2 -5.07 -18.82 -14.02
N LEU A 3 -5.22 -18.34 -12.78
CA LEU A 3 -5.75 -17.00 -12.51
C LEU A 3 -4.57 -16.01 -12.50
N GLY A 4 -4.80 -14.81 -12.99
CA GLY A 4 -3.83 -13.72 -12.94
C GLY A 4 -4.51 -12.41 -12.58
N LEU A 5 -3.83 -11.58 -11.80
CA LEU A 5 -4.35 -10.29 -11.35
C LEU A 5 -3.78 -9.17 -12.24
N ARG A 6 -4.66 -8.40 -12.89
CA ARG A 6 -4.28 -7.18 -13.62
C ARG A 6 -4.68 -5.98 -12.77
N TYR A 7 -3.70 -5.19 -12.35
CA TYR A 7 -3.90 -4.11 -11.38
C TYR A 7 -3.18 -2.83 -11.82
N ALA A 8 -3.57 -1.72 -11.21
CA ALA A 8 -2.90 -0.43 -11.27
C ALA A 8 -3.12 0.29 -9.94
N ALA A 9 -2.09 0.96 -9.43
CA ALA A 9 -2.18 1.77 -8.22
C ALA A 9 -1.87 3.23 -8.56
N ARG A 10 -2.66 4.14 -7.99
CA ARG A 10 -2.46 5.59 -8.09
C ARG A 10 -2.92 6.22 -6.79
N SER A 11 -2.13 7.14 -6.27
CA SER A 11 -2.49 7.98 -5.12
C SER A 11 -2.26 9.45 -5.48
N ASP A 12 -3.05 10.33 -4.87
CA ASP A 12 -3.01 11.77 -5.09
C ASP A 12 -3.26 12.49 -3.76
N ARG A 13 -2.48 13.53 -3.46
CA ARG A 13 -2.63 14.33 -2.24
C ARG A 13 -4.01 15.02 -2.14
N GLY A 14 -4.64 15.26 -3.29
CA GLY A 14 -5.83 16.08 -3.41
C GLY A 14 -5.54 17.58 -3.30
N LEU A 15 -6.61 18.35 -3.18
CA LEU A 15 -6.57 19.81 -3.31
C LEU A 15 -6.37 20.56 -1.99
N VAL A 16 -6.52 19.89 -0.84
CA VAL A 16 -6.63 20.54 0.48
C VAL A 16 -5.46 20.24 1.41
N ARG A 17 -5.04 18.97 1.53
CA ARG A 17 -4.02 18.54 2.49
C ARG A 17 -2.63 18.95 2.04
N ALA A 18 -1.71 19.26 2.95
CA ALA A 18 -0.35 19.68 2.60
C ALA A 18 0.55 18.51 2.17
N ASN A 19 0.28 17.32 2.70
CA ASN A 19 0.98 16.07 2.42
C ASN A 19 -0.03 14.96 2.10
N ASN A 20 0.46 13.90 1.45
CA ASN A 20 -0.28 12.67 1.25
C ASN A 20 0.23 11.62 2.22
N GLU A 21 -0.64 11.11 3.09
CA GLU A 21 -0.29 10.10 4.10
C GLU A 21 -0.71 8.69 3.64
N ASP A 22 -1.23 8.54 2.42
CA ASP A 22 -1.57 7.26 1.83
C ASP A 22 -0.32 6.50 1.35
N SER A 23 -0.27 5.21 1.64
CA SER A 23 0.68 4.27 1.05
C SER A 23 -0.07 3.12 0.37
N VAL A 24 0.43 2.66 -0.78
CA VAL A 24 -0.23 1.61 -1.59
C VAL A 24 0.80 0.63 -2.16
N TYR A 25 0.42 -0.65 -2.19
CA TYR A 25 1.14 -1.73 -2.86
C TYR A 25 0.19 -2.51 -3.75
N ALA A 26 0.63 -2.84 -4.94
CA ALA A 26 -0.11 -3.68 -5.87
C ALA A 26 0.86 -4.64 -6.54
N GLY A 27 0.63 -5.92 -6.31
CA GLY A 27 1.45 -7.04 -6.73
C GLY A 27 0.60 -8.11 -7.40
N ALA A 28 1.25 -9.18 -7.87
CA ALA A 28 0.57 -10.24 -8.62
C ALA A 28 -0.49 -10.98 -7.77
N ARG A 29 -0.33 -10.94 -6.45
CA ARG A 29 -1.05 -11.75 -5.47
C ARG A 29 -1.49 -10.96 -4.25
N LEU A 30 -0.88 -9.80 -3.98
CA LEU A 30 -1.22 -8.88 -2.90
C LEU A 30 -1.62 -7.51 -3.45
N LEU A 31 -2.77 -7.02 -3.00
CA LEU A 31 -3.15 -5.61 -3.11
C LEU A 31 -3.32 -5.05 -1.69
N ALA A 32 -2.62 -3.97 -1.34
CA ALA A 32 -2.68 -3.36 -0.01
C ALA A 32 -2.74 -1.82 -0.13
N LEU A 33 -3.54 -1.19 0.74
CA LEU A 33 -3.66 0.26 0.84
C LEU A 33 -3.76 0.64 2.32
N ALA A 34 -3.00 1.65 2.73
CA ALA A 34 -2.96 2.16 4.09
C ALA A 34 -3.12 3.69 4.06
N ASP A 35 -4.19 4.20 4.68
CA ASP A 35 -4.42 5.62 4.94
C ASP A 35 -3.74 5.99 6.26
N GLY A 36 -2.66 6.74 6.15
CA GLY A 36 -1.88 7.20 7.30
C GLY A 36 -2.57 8.34 8.02
N MET A 37 -2.50 8.35 9.35
CA MET A 37 -2.98 9.47 10.15
C MET A 37 -1.94 9.87 11.20
N GLY A 38 -1.62 11.16 11.27
CA GLY A 38 -0.81 11.71 12.35
C GLY A 38 -0.26 13.09 12.04
N GLY A 39 -0.28 13.99 13.02
CA GLY A 39 0.28 15.34 12.84
C GLY A 39 1.79 15.32 12.49
N HIS A 40 2.27 16.35 11.81
CA HIS A 40 3.67 16.51 11.41
C HIS A 40 4.24 15.35 10.57
N ALA A 41 3.48 14.82 9.61
CA ALA A 41 3.89 13.72 8.73
C ALA A 41 4.13 12.36 9.41
N ALA A 42 3.67 12.20 10.65
CA ALA A 42 3.71 10.89 11.32
C ALA A 42 2.81 9.86 10.61
N GLY A 43 1.73 10.30 9.94
CA GLY A 43 0.85 9.41 9.18
C GLY A 43 1.54 8.75 7.99
N GLU A 44 2.42 9.48 7.29
CA GLU A 44 3.22 8.94 6.18
C GLU A 44 4.12 7.79 6.64
N VAL A 45 4.80 7.96 7.77
CA VAL A 45 5.67 6.91 8.34
C VAL A 45 4.85 5.68 8.74
N ALA A 46 3.69 5.90 9.37
CA ALA A 46 2.82 4.80 9.81
C ALA A 46 2.30 3.98 8.62
N SER A 47 1.76 4.64 7.57
CA SER A 47 1.24 3.94 6.40
C SER A 47 2.34 3.21 5.62
N GLN A 48 3.54 3.82 5.51
CA GLN A 48 4.68 3.20 4.87
C GLN A 48 5.11 1.91 5.59
N LEU A 49 5.19 1.94 6.92
CA LEU A 49 5.58 0.77 7.72
C LEU A 49 4.60 -0.39 7.55
N VAL A 50 3.29 -0.10 7.50
CA VAL A 50 2.25 -1.11 7.27
C VAL A 50 2.42 -1.75 5.90
N ILE A 51 2.60 -0.96 4.84
CA ILE A 51 2.80 -1.49 3.50
C ILE A 51 4.10 -2.29 3.40
N ALA A 52 5.19 -1.81 3.99
CA ALA A 52 6.47 -2.52 4.00
C ALA A 52 6.38 -3.88 4.71
N ALA A 53 5.63 -3.95 5.81
CA ALA A 53 5.40 -5.19 6.54
C ALA A 53 4.55 -6.20 5.74
N LEU A 54 3.64 -5.73 4.88
CA LEU A 54 2.79 -6.60 4.07
C LEU A 54 3.43 -7.02 2.74
N ALA A 55 4.35 -6.22 2.20
CA ALA A 55 4.88 -6.39 0.84
C ALA A 55 5.48 -7.78 0.57
N HIS A 56 6.10 -8.41 1.57
CA HIS A 56 6.70 -9.75 1.40
C HIS A 56 5.67 -10.85 1.11
N LEU A 57 4.39 -10.64 1.47
CA LEU A 57 3.33 -11.63 1.25
C LEU A 57 3.00 -11.83 -0.24
N ASP A 58 3.46 -10.93 -1.14
CA ASP A 58 3.32 -11.13 -2.58
C ASP A 58 4.25 -12.23 -3.11
N ASP A 59 5.42 -12.39 -2.48
CA ASP A 59 6.45 -13.37 -2.84
C ASP A 59 6.20 -14.74 -2.16
N ASP A 60 5.56 -14.75 -0.99
CA ASP A 60 5.30 -15.98 -0.23
C ASP A 60 4.43 -16.95 -1.04
N GLU A 61 4.88 -18.19 -1.30
CA GLU A 61 4.06 -19.19 -1.99
C GLU A 61 2.76 -19.49 -1.22
N PRO A 62 1.61 -19.61 -1.89
CA PRO A 62 0.37 -19.92 -1.21
C PRO A 62 0.36 -21.42 -0.88
N GLY A 63 0.79 -21.77 0.33
CA GLY A 63 0.67 -23.14 0.85
C GLY A 63 1.79 -23.60 1.79
N GLY A 64 3.00 -23.08 1.64
CA GLY A 64 4.19 -23.72 2.23
C GLY A 64 4.56 -25.05 1.55
#